data_AF-A0A9X4NQH5-F1
#
_entry.id   AF-A0A9X4NQH5-F1
#
_cell.length_a   1.000
_cell.length_b   1.000
_cell.length_c   1.000
_cell.angle_alpha   90.00
_cell.angle_beta   90.00
_cell.angle_gamma   90.00
#
_symmetry.space_group_name_H-M   'P 1'
#
loop_
_entity.id
_entity.type
_entity.pdbx_description
1 polymer ?
#
loop_
_entity_poly.entity_id
_entity_poly.type
_entity_poly.pdbx_seq_one_letter_code
_entity_poly.pdbx_strand_id
1 'polypeptide(L)'
;MRWIAVIVLVLTHVALVAAGDALPAALAPVIAGTLYLPLWPLYALGMPVFSPAESGGWASPNLLGWLSFLAIWSLLWWLVVALVLRARP
;
A
#
# COMPACT_ATOMS: atom_id res chain seq x y z
N MET A 1 18.72 16.85 -5.39
CA MET A 1 17.40 16.56 -6.00
C MET A 1 16.74 15.28 -5.47
N ARG A 2 17.41 14.12 -5.43
CA ARG A 2 16.82 12.85 -4.91
C ARG A 2 16.16 12.98 -3.53
N TRP A 3 16.86 13.56 -2.56
CA TRP A 3 16.35 13.72 -1.19
C TRP A 3 15.15 14.66 -1.09
N ILE A 4 15.09 15.69 -1.94
CA ILE A 4 13.95 16.61 -2.01
C ILE A 4 12.71 15.84 -2.46
N ALA A 5 12.82 15.03 -3.52
CA ALA A 5 11.72 14.20 -4.00
C ALA A 5 11.23 13.20 -2.93
N VAL A 6 12.16 12.56 -2.21
CA VAL A 6 11.81 11.66 -1.10
C VAL A 6 11.08 12.40 0.01
N ILE A 7 11.60 13.55 0.45
CA ILE A 7 10.98 14.35 1.51
C ILE A 7 9.58 14.80 1.08
N VAL A 8 9.42 15.32 -0.14
CA VAL A 8 8.11 15.74 -0.66
C VAL A 8 7.13 14.56 -0.68
N LEU A 9 7.55 13.38 -1.12
CA LEU A 9 6.71 12.19 -1.15
C LEU A 9 6.27 11.77 0.26
N VAL A 10 7.20 11.77 1.23
CA VAL A 10 6.92 11.42 2.62
C VAL A 10 5.95 12.43 3.24
N LEU A 11 6.22 13.74 3.09
CA LEU A 11 5.36 14.79 3.61
C LEU A 11 3.96 14.73 2.99
N THR A 12 3.86 14.43 1.70
CA THR A 12 2.56 14.25 1.02
C THR A 12 1.80 13.07 1.60
N HIS A 13 2.45 11.92 1.85
CA HIS A 13 1.81 10.77 2.47
C HIS A 13 1.33 11.09 3.90
N VAL A 14 2.18 11.72 4.71
CA VAL A 14 1.82 12.13 6.07
C VAL A 14 0.63 13.08 6.05
N ALA A 15 0.62 14.06 5.15
CA ALA A 15 -0.48 15.01 5.00
C ALA A 15 -1.79 14.31 4.59
N LEU A 16 -1.74 13.36 3.65
CA LEU A 16 -2.91 12.59 3.21
C LEU A 16 -3.47 11.69 4.31
N VAL A 17 -2.60 11.06 5.11
CA VAL A 17 -3.02 10.27 6.28
C VAL A 17 -3.67 11.17 7.33
N ALA A 18 -3.06 12.32 7.62
CA ALA A 18 -3.60 13.28 8.59
C ALA A 18 -4.92 13.91 8.14
N ALA A 19 -5.12 14.09 6.84
CA ALA A 19 -6.34 14.62 6.24
C ALA A 19 -7.35 13.52 5.84
N GLY A 20 -7.17 12.28 6.30
CA GLY A 20 -7.95 11.12 5.86
C GLY A 20 -9.47 11.33 5.91
N ASP A 21 -9.98 11.93 6.99
CA ASP A 21 -11.41 12.21 7.17
C ASP A 21 -11.96 13.27 6.20
N ALA A 22 -11.08 14.08 5.61
CA ALA A 22 -11.43 15.09 4.62
C ALA A 22 -11.33 14.56 3.17
N LEU A 23 -10.88 13.32 2.97
CA LEU A 23 -10.82 12.73 1.63
C LEU A 23 -12.22 12.33 1.14
N PRO A 24 -12.50 12.45 -0.16
CA PRO A 24 -13.76 11.99 -0.73
C PRO A 24 -13.99 10.50 -0.43
N ALA A 25 -15.15 10.16 0.13
CA ALA A 25 -15.52 8.77 0.44
C ALA A 25 -15.45 7.84 -0.79
N ALA A 26 -15.61 8.39 -2.00
CA ALA A 26 -15.46 7.67 -3.26
C ALA A 26 -14.04 7.09 -3.48
N LEU A 27 -13.02 7.60 -2.78
CA LEU A 27 -11.65 7.08 -2.85
C LEU A 27 -11.42 5.86 -1.95
N ALA A 28 -12.30 5.63 -0.96
CA ALA A 28 -12.12 4.55 0.02
C ALA A 28 -11.93 3.17 -0.64
N PRO A 29 -12.70 2.76 -1.67
CA PRO A 29 -12.47 1.47 -2.34
C PRO A 29 -11.13 1.37 -3.05
N VAL A 30 -10.63 2.47 -3.62
CA VAL A 30 -9.34 2.51 -4.31
C VAL A 30 -8.21 2.41 -3.29
N ILE A 31 -8.29 3.18 -2.20
CA ILE A 31 -7.31 3.13 -1.10
C ILE A 31 -7.26 1.72 -0.50
N ALA A 32 -8.42 1.15 -0.19
CA ALA A 32 -8.53 -0.23 0.29
C ALA A 32 -7.93 -1.20 -0.74
N GLY A 33 -8.27 -1.07 -2.01
CA GLY A 33 -7.73 -1.88 -3.09
C GLY A 33 -6.20 -1.89 -3.10
N THR A 34 -5.54 -0.75 -2.87
CA THR A 34 -4.06 -0.71 -2.83
C THR A 34 -3.45 -1.56 -1.73
N LEU A 35 -4.15 -1.74 -0.60
CA LEU A 35 -3.70 -2.54 0.53
C LEU A 35 -4.10 -4.02 0.42
N TYR A 36 -5.36 -4.28 0.05
CA TYR A 36 -5.92 -5.63 0.01
C TYR A 36 -5.51 -6.41 -1.23
N LEU A 37 -5.39 -5.80 -2.41
CA LEU A 37 -5.00 -6.52 -3.64
C LEU A 37 -3.66 -7.25 -3.52
N PRO A 38 -2.57 -6.62 -3.02
CA PRO A 38 -1.29 -7.31 -2.85
C PRO A 38 -1.34 -8.47 -1.87
N LEU A 39 -2.21 -8.39 -0.85
CA LEU A 39 -2.31 -9.39 0.21
C LEU A 39 -3.33 -10.48 -0.09
N TRP A 40 -4.28 -10.24 -0.99
CA TRP A 40 -5.35 -11.18 -1.32
C TRP A 40 -4.81 -12.55 -1.77
N PRO A 41 -3.81 -12.68 -2.65
CA PRO A 41 -3.29 -14.00 -3.01
C PRO A 41 -2.80 -14.81 -1.80
N LEU A 42 -2.15 -14.15 -0.83
CA LEU A 42 -1.67 -14.80 0.39
C LEU A 42 -2.83 -15.24 1.28
N TYR A 43 -3.83 -14.37 1.45
CA TYR A 43 -5.05 -14.70 2.18
C TYR A 43 -5.81 -15.87 1.54
N ALA A 44 -5.90 -15.90 0.21
CA ALA A 44 -6.54 -16.98 -0.55
C ALA A 44 -5.82 -18.33 -0.39
N LEU A 45 -4.52 -18.30 -0.09
CA LEU A 45 -3.71 -19.48 0.25
C LEU A 45 -3.82 -19.87 1.74
N GLY A 46 -4.68 -19.21 2.51
CA GLY A 46 -4.90 -19.48 3.94
C GLY A 46 -3.84 -18.86 4.85
N MET A 47 -3.00 -17.95 4.35
CA MET A 47 -2.04 -17.26 5.21
C MET A 47 -2.75 -16.26 6.14
N PRO A 48 -2.41 -16.22 7.43
CA PRO A 48 -3.00 -15.28 8.38
C PRO A 48 -2.34 -13.91 8.21
N VAL A 49 -2.67 -13.18 7.14
CA VAL A 49 -2.12 -11.84 6.86
C VAL A 49 -2.99 -10.71 7.43
N PHE A 50 -4.23 -10.99 7.81
CA PHE A 50 -5.15 -10.03 8.41
C PHE A 50 -5.45 -10.37 9.87
N SER A 51 -5.73 -9.33 10.66
CA SER A 51 -6.25 -9.45 12.04
C SER A 51 -7.77 -9.63 12.00
N PRO A 52 -8.39 -10.17 13.06
CA PRO A 52 -9.84 -10.16 13.19
C PRO A 52 -10.40 -8.73 13.10
N ALA A 53 -11.54 -8.57 12.44
CA ALA A 53 -12.25 -7.29 12.33
C ALA A 53 -13.56 -7.33 13.13
N GLU A 54 -14.00 -6.17 13.60
CA GLU A 54 -15.37 -5.99 14.09
C GLU A 54 -16.37 -6.22 12.95
N SER A 55 -17.62 -6.57 13.29
CA SER A 55 -18.67 -6.82 12.31
C SER A 55 -18.92 -5.57 11.45
N GLY A 56 -18.76 -5.70 10.13
CA GLY A 56 -18.87 -4.59 9.17
C GLY A 56 -17.59 -3.74 9.03
N GLY A 57 -16.53 -4.06 9.77
CA GLY A 57 -15.23 -3.41 9.67
C GLY A 57 -14.30 -4.03 8.62
N TRP A 58 -13.24 -3.29 8.31
CA TRP A 58 -12.17 -3.73 7.42
C TRP A 58 -11.06 -4.41 8.24
N ALA A 59 -10.67 -5.62 7.84
CA ALA A 59 -9.65 -6.38 8.54
C ALA A 59 -8.25 -5.80 8.30
N SER A 60 -7.71 -5.11 9.32
CA SER A 60 -6.35 -4.58 9.24
C SER A 60 -5.32 -5.69 9.02
N PRO A 61 -4.29 -5.49 8.18
CA PRO A 61 -3.15 -6.38 8.14
C PRO A 61 -2.55 -6.52 9.55
N ASN A 62 -2.14 -7.73 9.90
CA ASN A 62 -1.31 -7.97 11.08
C ASN A 62 0.17 -7.75 10.75
N LEU A 63 1.08 -8.08 11.67
CA LEU A 63 2.52 -7.92 11.44
C LEU A 63 3.00 -8.65 10.18
N LEU A 64 2.58 -9.90 9.95
CA LEU A 64 2.92 -10.66 8.76
C LEU A 64 2.36 -9.97 7.51
N GLY A 65 1.09 -9.55 7.55
CA GLY A 65 0.46 -8.82 6.45
C GLY A 65 1.20 -7.54 6.09
N TRP A 66 1.60 -6.73 7.07
CA TRP A 66 2.38 -5.52 6.80
C TRP A 66 3.75 -5.82 6.18
N LEU A 67 4.46 -6.84 6.68
CA LEU A 67 5.74 -7.26 6.11
C LEU A 67 5.59 -7.78 4.68
N SER A 68 4.58 -8.62 4.43
CA SER A 68 4.25 -9.11 3.09
C SER A 68 3.86 -7.98 2.15
N PHE A 69 3.04 -7.03 2.61
CA PHE A 69 2.66 -5.86 1.83
C PHE A 69 3.88 -5.04 1.45
N LEU A 70 4.75 -4.69 2.41
CA LEU A 70 5.97 -3.93 2.14
C LEU A 70 6.88 -4.65 1.14
N ALA A 71 7.04 -5.97 1.26
CA ALA A 71 7.86 -6.75 0.34
C ALA A 71 7.27 -6.74 -1.09
N ILE A 72 5.99 -7.07 -1.24
CA ILE A 72 5.31 -7.12 -2.55
C ILE A 72 5.28 -5.73 -3.18
N TRP A 73 4.94 -4.70 -2.41
CA TRP A 73 4.87 -3.32 -2.89
C TRP A 73 6.23 -2.79 -3.33
N SER A 74 7.28 -3.08 -2.57
CA SER A 74 8.65 -2.71 -2.94
C SER A 74 9.09 -3.40 -4.22
N LEU A 75 8.77 -4.69 -4.39
CA LEU A 75 9.04 -5.44 -5.61
C LEU A 75 8.30 -4.88 -6.83
N LEU A 76 7.03 -4.52 -6.67
CA LEU A 76 6.23 -3.91 -7.73
C LEU A 76 6.84 -2.59 -8.21
N TRP A 77 7.18 -1.70 -7.29
CA TRP A 77 7.80 -0.42 -7.66
C TRP A 77 9.24 -0.57 -8.16
N TRP A 78 9.99 -1.53 -7.62
CA TRP A 78 11.29 -1.88 -8.16
C TRP A 78 11.20 -2.33 -9.62
N LEU A 79 10.22 -3.18 -9.96
CA LEU A 79 9.97 -3.61 -11.33
C LEU A 79 9.66 -2.42 -12.24
N VAL A 80 8.80 -1.49 -11.80
CA VAL A 80 8.50 -0.26 -12.55
C VAL A 80 9.78 0.54 -12.81
N VAL A 81 10.61 0.75 -11.79
CA VAL A 81 11.89 1.47 -11.93
C VAL A 81 12.82 0.72 -12.90
N ALA A 82 12.95 -0.60 -12.78
CA ALA A 82 13.79 -1.40 -13.65
C ALA A 82 13.34 -1.34 -15.12
N LEU A 83 12.03 -1.38 -15.37
CA LEU A 83 11.46 -1.23 -16.72
C LEU A 83 11.74 0.17 -17.30
N VAL A 84 11.54 1.21 -16.49
CA VAL A 84 11.84 2.59 -16.91
C VAL A 84 13.32 2.76 -17.21
N LEU A 85 14.22 2.23 -16.38
CA LEU A 85 15.66 2.30 -16.61
C LEU A 85 16.07 1.54 -17.87
N ARG A 86 15.46 0.39 -18.15
CA ARG A 86 15.71 -0.40 -19.36
C ARG A 86 15.19 0.29 -20.63
N ALA A 87 14.08 1.02 -20.55
CA ALA A 87 13.45 1.70 -21.67
C ALA A 87 14.07 3.07 -21.99
N ARG A 88 14.96 3.59 -21.13
CA ARG A 88 15.69 4.83 -21.40
C ARG A 88 16.74 4.57 -22.51
N PRO A 89 16.78 5.40 -23.55
CA PRO A 89 17.79 5.33 -24.61
C PRO A 89 19.19 5.66 -24.11
#